data_AF-A0A7V0XEH1-F1
#
_entry.id   AF-A0A7V0XEH1-F1
#
_cell.length_a   1.000
_cell.length_b   1.000
_cell.length_c   1.000
_cell.angle_alpha   90.00
_cell.angle_beta   90.00
_cell.angle_gamma   90.00
#
_symmetry.space_group_name_H-M   'P 1'
#
loop_
_entity.id
_entity.type
_entity.pdbx_description
1 polymer ?
#
loop_
_entity_poly.entity_id
_entity_poly.type
_entity_poly.pdbx_seq_one_letter_code
_entity_poly.pdbx_strand_id
1 'polypeptide(L)'
;MLTILIALFTALPGLGLVPEDLDTIPWVKRVEQIPVAPGALPAADLVRVDHSPNMPPIGNQGAQGSCVAWAHGYYHMTHNEFVERGWNVRDPHNQFSPAFLYNQVNGGRDWGTNGSVVMRLAVEQGCASIVDHGAVEEPLHRDSSGC
;
A
#
# COMPACT_ATOMS: atom_id res chain seq x y z
N MET A 1 13.01 -11.11 -41.84
CA MET A 1 13.73 -11.05 -40.57
C MET A 1 13.36 -9.75 -39.87
N LEU A 2 12.37 -9.78 -38.98
CA LEU A 2 12.10 -8.66 -38.08
C LEU A 2 11.69 -9.28 -36.75
N THR A 3 12.70 -9.55 -35.93
CA THR A 3 12.53 -10.07 -34.58
C THR A 3 11.89 -8.96 -33.76
N ILE A 4 10.60 -9.10 -33.51
CA ILE A 4 9.86 -8.30 -32.53
C ILE A 4 10.56 -8.55 -31.20
N LEU A 5 11.31 -7.56 -30.72
CA LEU A 5 11.71 -7.45 -29.32
C LEU A 5 10.40 -7.25 -28.54
N ILE A 6 9.75 -8.34 -28.17
CA ILE A 6 8.80 -8.33 -27.06
C ILE A 6 9.69 -8.03 -25.85
N ALA A 7 9.66 -6.77 -25.40
CA ALA A 7 10.16 -6.43 -24.09
C ALA A 7 9.35 -7.25 -23.08
N LEU A 8 9.87 -8.42 -22.70
CA LEU A 8 9.56 -9.00 -21.40
C LEU A 8 10.00 -7.96 -20.38
N PHE A 9 9.09 -7.08 -19.97
CA PHE A 9 9.15 -6.52 -18.64
C PHE A 9 8.98 -7.69 -17.68
N THR A 10 10.09 -8.38 -17.37
CA THR A 10 10.14 -9.19 -16.17
C THR A 10 9.83 -8.24 -15.02
N ALA A 11 8.67 -8.41 -14.38
CA ALA A 11 8.33 -7.66 -13.18
C ALA A 11 9.52 -7.76 -12.23
N LEU A 12 10.11 -6.62 -11.86
CA LEU A 12 11.21 -6.60 -10.92
C LEU A 12 10.67 -7.13 -9.58
N PRO A 13 11.34 -8.10 -8.94
CA PRO A 13 10.87 -8.63 -7.67
C PRO A 13 10.73 -7.50 -6.66
N GLY A 14 9.61 -7.48 -5.93
CA GLY A 14 9.29 -6.42 -4.97
C GLY A 14 8.74 -5.13 -5.58
N LEU A 15 8.52 -5.04 -6.89
CA LEU A 15 7.90 -3.88 -7.54
C LEU A 15 6.64 -4.28 -8.28
N GLY A 16 5.50 -3.70 -7.90
CA GLY A 16 4.21 -4.00 -8.52
C GLY A 16 3.25 -2.80 -8.56
N LEU A 17 3.76 -1.57 -8.68
CA LEU A 17 2.90 -0.44 -9.01
C LEU A 17 2.48 -0.56 -10.48
N VAL A 18 1.18 -0.68 -10.71
CA VAL A 18 0.59 -0.56 -12.06
C VAL A 18 0.21 0.91 -12.28
N PRO A 19 0.80 1.59 -13.27
CA PRO A 19 0.46 2.99 -13.56
C PRO A 19 -1.01 3.16 -13.94
N GLU A 20 -1.56 4.33 -13.62
CA GLU A 20 -2.95 4.64 -13.85
C GLU A 20 -3.13 6.10 -14.30
N ASP A 21 -4.09 6.34 -15.19
CA ASP A 21 -4.52 7.69 -15.54
C ASP A 21 -5.64 8.12 -14.60
N LEU A 22 -5.28 8.88 -13.57
CA LEU A 22 -6.18 9.29 -12.48
C LEU A 22 -7.38 10.14 -12.95
N ASP A 23 -7.30 10.80 -14.11
CA ASP A 23 -8.41 11.60 -14.65
C ASP A 23 -9.52 10.74 -15.26
N THR A 24 -9.23 9.47 -15.53
CA THR A 24 -10.19 8.52 -16.14
C THR A 24 -10.94 7.67 -15.12
N ILE A 25 -10.56 7.75 -13.84
CA ILE A 25 -11.03 6.82 -12.81
C ILE A 25 -12.23 7.43 -12.05
N PRO A 26 -13.43 6.82 -12.11
CA PRO A 26 -14.66 7.43 -11.59
C PRO A 26 -14.66 7.75 -10.08
N TRP A 27 -13.87 7.02 -9.29
CA TRP A 27 -13.80 7.20 -7.83
C TRP A 27 -12.69 8.17 -7.39
N VAL A 28 -11.80 8.57 -8.29
CA VAL A 28 -10.74 9.54 -7.98
C VAL A 28 -11.29 10.94 -8.22
N LYS A 29 -11.16 11.80 -7.21
CA LYS A 29 -11.57 13.20 -7.29
C LYS A 29 -10.33 14.08 -7.23
N ARG A 30 -10.10 14.86 -8.29
CA ARG A 30 -9.06 15.89 -8.31
C ARG A 30 -9.45 17.03 -7.36
N VAL A 31 -8.60 17.29 -6.39
CA VAL A 31 -8.75 18.43 -5.47
C VAL A 31 -7.81 19.53 -5.93
N GLU A 32 -8.36 20.68 -6.37
CA GLU A 32 -7.56 21.81 -6.86
C GLU A 32 -7.08 22.71 -5.73
N GLN A 33 -7.80 22.73 -4.60
CA GLN A 33 -7.50 23.58 -3.45
C GLN A 33 -7.77 22.83 -2.16
N ILE A 34 -6.78 22.85 -1.27
CA ILE A 34 -6.90 22.35 0.10
C ILE A 34 -6.77 23.56 1.03
N PRO A 35 -7.78 23.90 1.83
CA PRO A 35 -7.66 25.00 2.78
C PRO A 35 -6.59 24.67 3.81
N VAL A 36 -5.73 25.64 4.09
CA VAL A 36 -4.72 25.52 5.15
C VAL A 36 -5.43 25.55 6.50
N ALA A 37 -5.15 24.56 7.35
CA ALA A 37 -5.76 24.48 8.67
C ALA A 37 -5.44 25.73 9.51
N PRO A 38 -6.38 26.23 10.33
CA PRO A 38 -6.12 27.37 11.21
C PRO A 38 -4.89 27.14 12.08
N GLY A 39 -3.94 28.09 12.04
CA GLY A 39 -2.69 28.01 12.81
C GLY A 39 -1.56 27.19 12.17
N ALA A 40 -1.76 26.60 10.99
CA ALA A 40 -0.68 25.99 10.24
C ALA A 40 0.27 27.06 9.67
N LEU A 41 1.57 26.75 9.67
CA LEU A 41 2.58 27.61 9.08
C LEU A 41 2.33 27.74 7.56
N PRO A 42 2.51 28.94 6.98
CA PRO A 42 2.58 29.09 5.53
C PRO A 42 3.64 28.16 4.96
N ALA A 43 3.41 27.62 3.75
CA ALA A 43 4.36 26.71 3.11
C ALA A 43 5.77 27.32 2.96
N ALA A 44 5.86 28.65 2.80
CA ALA A 44 7.12 29.38 2.72
C ALA A 44 7.93 29.35 4.04
N ASP A 45 7.27 29.16 5.18
CA ASP A 45 7.88 29.14 6.51
C ASP A 45 8.17 27.71 7.01
N LEU A 46 7.75 26.69 6.24
CA LEU A 46 7.92 25.29 6.58
C LEU A 46 9.33 24.82 6.20
N VAL A 47 10.23 24.72 7.19
CA VAL A 47 11.63 24.32 6.97
C VAL A 47 11.82 22.80 6.90
N ARG A 48 11.09 22.04 7.73
CA ARG A 48 11.23 20.58 7.83
C ARG A 48 9.99 19.95 8.46
N VAL A 49 9.55 18.83 7.91
CA VAL A 49 8.56 17.93 8.51
C VAL A 49 9.17 16.53 8.55
N ASP A 50 9.03 15.84 9.69
CA ASP A 50 9.52 14.48 9.87
C ASP A 50 8.46 13.63 10.57
N HIS A 51 7.86 12.72 9.80
CA HIS A 51 6.85 11.79 10.29
C HIS A 51 7.44 10.43 10.70
N SER A 52 8.76 10.21 10.54
CA SER A 52 9.39 8.92 10.81
C SER A 52 9.11 8.35 12.21
N PRO A 53 9.03 9.16 13.31
CA PRO A 53 8.67 8.66 14.63
C PRO A 53 7.23 8.13 14.73
N ASN A 54 6.37 8.55 13.81
CA ASN A 54 4.93 8.30 13.81
C ASN A 54 4.54 7.21 12.79
N MET A 55 5.52 6.54 12.19
CA MET A 55 5.32 5.46 11.24
C MET A 55 5.50 4.11 11.95
N PRO A 56 4.82 3.04 11.47
CA PRO A 56 5.13 1.70 11.94
C PRO A 56 6.58 1.33 11.62
N PRO A 57 7.17 0.34 12.31
CA PRO A 57 8.50 -0.17 12.01
C PRO A 57 8.64 -0.53 10.53
N ILE A 58 9.86 -0.40 9.98
CA ILE A 58 10.11 -0.75 8.58
C ILE A 58 9.76 -2.22 8.35
N GLY A 59 8.84 -2.47 7.42
CA GLY A 59 8.43 -3.82 7.02
C GLY A 59 9.19 -4.35 5.81
N ASN A 60 8.83 -5.57 5.39
CA ASN A 60 9.48 -6.26 4.27
C ASN A 60 8.45 -7.04 3.44
N GLN A 61 8.21 -6.58 2.21
CA GLN A 61 7.30 -7.22 1.24
C GLN A 61 7.89 -8.45 0.53
N GLY A 62 9.20 -8.71 0.72
CA GLY A 62 9.91 -9.77 0.01
C GLY A 62 9.95 -9.52 -1.50
N ALA A 63 9.79 -10.60 -2.27
CA ALA A 63 9.77 -10.53 -3.73
C ALA A 63 8.38 -10.21 -4.32
N GLN A 64 7.33 -10.14 -3.48
CA GLN A 64 5.96 -9.94 -3.94
C GLN A 64 5.77 -8.51 -4.49
N GLY A 65 5.00 -8.37 -5.57
CA GLY A 65 4.60 -7.09 -6.17
C GLY A 65 3.65 -6.24 -5.32
N SER A 66 3.64 -6.39 -4.00
CA SER A 66 2.66 -5.78 -3.10
C SER A 66 3.04 -4.38 -2.58
N CYS A 67 4.01 -3.71 -3.18
CA CYS A 67 4.53 -2.42 -2.68
C CYS A 67 3.42 -1.36 -2.49
N VAL A 68 2.40 -1.35 -3.35
CA VAL A 68 1.27 -0.43 -3.25
C VAL A 68 0.41 -0.71 -2.02
N ALA A 69 0.18 -1.99 -1.69
CA ALA A 69 -0.56 -2.38 -0.49
C ALA A 69 0.25 -2.12 0.79
N TRP A 70 1.58 -2.27 0.74
CA TRP A 70 2.48 -1.85 1.82
C TRP A 70 2.44 -0.34 2.06
N ALA A 71 2.50 0.46 1.01
CA ALA A 71 2.44 1.92 1.13
C ALA A 71 1.11 2.41 1.72
N HIS A 72 -0.02 1.93 1.18
CA HIS A 72 -1.34 2.44 1.57
C HIS A 72 -1.90 1.75 2.82
N GLY A 73 -1.81 0.42 2.91
CA GLY A 73 -2.30 -0.32 4.07
C GLY A 73 -1.35 -0.16 5.25
N TYR A 74 -0.18 -0.81 5.18
CA TYR A 74 0.71 -0.90 6.33
C TYR A 74 1.21 0.47 6.80
N TYR A 75 1.74 1.33 5.90
CA TYR A 75 2.25 2.63 6.33
C TYR A 75 1.16 3.69 6.50
N HIS A 76 0.40 4.00 5.44
CA HIS A 76 -0.51 5.14 5.45
C HIS A 76 -1.70 4.95 6.41
N MET A 77 -2.42 3.83 6.36
CA MET A 77 -3.55 3.62 7.28
C MET A 77 -3.10 3.55 8.75
N THR A 78 -1.98 2.86 9.04
CA THR A 78 -1.47 2.79 10.43
C THR A 78 -1.08 4.18 10.95
N HIS A 79 -0.46 5.01 10.09
CA HIS A 79 -0.15 6.39 10.44
C HIS A 79 -1.41 7.24 10.65
N ASN A 80 -2.45 7.08 9.81
CA ASN A 80 -3.69 7.82 9.97
C ASN A 80 -4.37 7.49 11.31
N GLU A 81 -4.41 6.22 11.71
CA GLU A 81 -4.99 5.85 13.01
C GLU A 81 -4.14 6.36 14.19
N PHE A 82 -2.83 6.52 14.02
CA PHE A 82 -2.02 7.27 14.97
C PHE A 82 -2.44 8.74 15.05
N VAL A 83 -2.64 9.41 13.91
CA VAL A 83 -3.05 10.82 13.86
C VAL A 83 -4.44 11.02 14.47
N GLU A 84 -5.39 10.13 14.16
CA GLU A 84 -6.78 10.26 14.57
C GLU A 84 -7.03 9.79 16.01
N ARG A 85 -6.34 8.73 16.45
CA ARG A 85 -6.64 8.03 17.71
C ARG A 85 -5.46 7.90 18.66
N GLY A 86 -4.26 8.30 18.25
CA GLY A 86 -3.05 8.11 19.06
C GLY A 86 -2.64 6.65 19.21
N TRP A 87 -2.99 5.78 18.25
CA TRP A 87 -2.61 4.36 18.29
C TRP A 87 -1.09 4.18 18.35
N ASN A 88 -0.66 3.16 19.11
CA ASN A 88 0.74 2.78 19.14
C ASN A 88 1.10 2.09 17.82
N VAL A 89 1.80 2.80 16.93
CA VAL A 89 2.24 2.30 15.62
C VAL A 89 3.21 1.11 15.69
N ARG A 90 3.78 0.83 16.88
CA ARG A 90 4.65 -0.33 17.11
C ARG A 90 3.90 -1.56 17.61
N ASP A 91 2.62 -1.41 17.98
CA ASP A 91 1.75 -2.52 18.35
C ASP A 91 1.21 -3.20 17.08
N PRO A 92 1.51 -4.50 16.85
CA PRO A 92 1.01 -5.22 15.68
C PRO A 92 -0.52 -5.24 15.57
N HIS A 93 -1.26 -5.17 16.67
CA HIS A 93 -2.73 -5.11 16.61
C HIS A 93 -3.25 -3.81 15.95
N ASN A 94 -2.43 -2.76 15.96
CA ASN A 94 -2.74 -1.46 15.35
C ASN A 94 -2.09 -1.27 13.97
N GLN A 95 -1.39 -2.29 13.46
CA GLN A 95 -0.75 -2.26 12.14
C GLN A 95 -1.65 -2.95 11.13
N PHE A 96 -1.93 -2.31 10.00
CA PHE A 96 -2.77 -2.89 8.97
C PHE A 96 -2.02 -3.88 8.07
N SER A 97 -2.72 -4.93 7.67
CA SER A 97 -2.19 -6.02 6.83
C SER A 97 -2.11 -5.61 5.35
N PRO A 98 -0.90 -5.53 4.76
CA PRO A 98 -0.78 -5.32 3.32
C PRO A 98 -1.24 -6.53 2.50
N ALA A 99 -1.05 -7.76 2.98
CA ALA A 99 -1.54 -8.94 2.26
C ALA A 99 -3.06 -8.99 2.21
N PHE A 100 -3.76 -8.52 3.25
CA PHE A 100 -5.22 -8.47 3.25
C PHE A 100 -5.74 -7.65 2.07
N LEU A 101 -5.17 -6.46 1.83
CA LEU A 101 -5.54 -5.63 0.68
C LEU A 101 -5.06 -6.22 -0.64
N TYR A 102 -3.79 -6.66 -0.70
CA TYR A 102 -3.19 -7.13 -1.95
C TYR A 102 -3.91 -8.34 -2.54
N ASN A 103 -4.25 -9.32 -1.69
CA ASN A 103 -4.86 -10.59 -2.12
C ASN A 103 -6.27 -10.40 -2.69
N GLN A 104 -6.94 -9.32 -2.32
CA GLN A 104 -8.27 -8.99 -2.84
C GLN A 104 -8.21 -8.33 -4.22
N VAL A 105 -7.09 -7.69 -4.57
CA VAL A 105 -6.96 -6.88 -5.79
C VAL A 105 -6.05 -7.50 -6.84
N ASN A 106 -5.16 -8.42 -6.45
CA ASN A 106 -4.19 -9.06 -7.34
C ASN A 106 -4.80 -10.16 -8.23
N GLY A 107 -6.07 -10.51 -8.02
CA GLY A 107 -6.77 -11.54 -8.80
C GLY A 107 -6.17 -12.94 -8.65
N GLY A 108 -5.49 -13.22 -7.53
CA GLY A 108 -4.83 -14.51 -7.25
C GLY A 108 -3.50 -14.71 -7.98
N ARG A 109 -2.89 -13.63 -8.50
CA ARG A 109 -1.58 -13.67 -9.17
C ARG A 109 -0.75 -12.44 -8.82
N ASP A 110 0.57 -12.61 -8.75
CA ASP A 110 1.50 -11.53 -8.41
C ASP A 110 1.82 -10.60 -9.60
N TRP A 111 0.85 -9.80 -10.03
CA TRP A 111 1.03 -8.81 -11.12
C TRP A 111 1.10 -7.36 -10.65
N GLY A 112 1.11 -7.13 -9.34
CA GLY A 112 1.01 -5.80 -8.77
C GLY A 112 -0.44 -5.29 -8.72
N THR A 113 -0.58 -4.00 -8.39
CA THR A 113 -1.88 -3.33 -8.28
C THR A 113 -1.76 -1.81 -8.46
N ASN A 114 -2.90 -1.13 -8.55
CA ASN A 114 -3.03 0.32 -8.70
C ASN A 114 -3.27 1.00 -7.35
N GLY A 115 -2.79 2.24 -7.18
CA GLY A 115 -2.97 3.00 -5.94
C GLY A 115 -4.43 3.31 -5.67
N SER A 116 -5.16 3.77 -6.68
CA SER A 116 -6.58 4.12 -6.53
C SER A 116 -7.46 2.94 -6.16
N VAL A 117 -7.15 1.73 -6.64
CA VAL A 117 -7.90 0.50 -6.36
C VAL A 117 -7.70 0.08 -4.91
N VAL A 118 -6.45 0.08 -4.42
CA VAL A 118 -6.15 -0.26 -3.01
C VAL A 118 -6.80 0.75 -2.07
N MET A 119 -6.70 2.05 -2.35
CA MET A 119 -7.35 3.07 -1.51
C MET A 119 -8.87 2.97 -1.54
N ARG A 120 -9.47 2.69 -2.70
CA ARG A 120 -10.92 2.45 -2.79
C ARG A 120 -11.34 1.25 -1.95
N LEU A 121 -10.63 0.14 -2.06
CA LEU A 121 -10.89 -1.05 -1.26
C LEU A 121 -10.81 -0.75 0.24
N ALA A 122 -9.78 -0.02 0.67
CA ALA A 122 -9.61 0.39 2.06
C ALA A 122 -10.78 1.25 2.56
N VAL A 123 -11.31 2.16 1.74
CA VAL A 123 -12.49 2.97 2.08
C VAL A 123 -13.76 2.12 2.13
N GLU A 124 -13.96 1.22 1.19
CA GLU A 124 -15.18 0.42 1.08
C GLU A 124 -15.26 -0.72 2.10
N GLN A 125 -14.13 -1.30 2.49
CA GLN A 125 -14.08 -2.55 3.26
C GLN A 125 -13.19 -2.48 4.51
N GLY A 126 -12.38 -1.43 4.66
CA GLY A 126 -11.36 -1.37 5.70
C GLY A 126 -10.17 -2.28 5.42
N CYS A 127 -9.43 -2.62 6.47
CA CYS A 127 -8.28 -3.52 6.41
C CYS A 127 -8.13 -4.27 7.75
N ALA A 128 -7.78 -5.55 7.69
CA ALA A 128 -7.48 -6.34 8.88
C ALA A 128 -6.16 -5.92 9.52
N SER A 129 -5.98 -6.23 10.81
CA SER A 129 -4.68 -6.09 11.46
C SER A 129 -3.67 -7.10 10.90
N ILE A 130 -2.37 -6.81 11.02
CA ILE A 130 -1.29 -7.72 10.61
C ILE A 130 -1.25 -9.01 11.45
N VAL A 131 -1.87 -8.96 12.64
CA VAL A 131 -2.02 -10.13 13.53
C VAL A 131 -3.10 -11.07 13.01
N ASP A 132 -4.21 -10.51 12.51
CA ASP A 132 -5.32 -11.31 11.98
C ASP A 132 -5.05 -11.82 10.57
N HIS A 133 -4.26 -11.08 9.78
CA HIS A 133 -3.85 -11.46 8.43
C HIS A 133 -2.40 -11.02 8.20
N GLY A 134 -1.50 -11.95 7.92
CA GLY A 134 -0.06 -11.69 7.86
C GLY A 134 0.39 -10.58 6.88
N ALA A 135 1.68 -10.26 6.91
CA ALA A 135 2.26 -9.15 6.14
C ALA A 135 2.41 -9.42 4.64
N VAL A 136 2.62 -10.68 4.29
CA VAL A 136 2.79 -11.15 2.92
C VAL A 136 1.92 -12.39 2.75
N GLU A 137 1.62 -12.78 1.51
CA GLU A 137 1.01 -14.08 1.27
C GLU A 137 1.89 -15.16 1.93
N GLU A 138 1.32 -15.95 2.84
CA GLU A 138 1.97 -17.21 3.18
C GLU A 138 2.08 -18.02 1.90
N PRO A 139 3.21 -18.74 1.67
CA PRO A 139 3.26 -19.70 0.59
C PRO A 139 2.07 -20.64 0.79
N LEU A 140 1.09 -20.56 -0.11
CA LEU A 140 0.04 -21.56 -0.27
C LEU A 140 0.75 -22.88 -0.14
N HIS A 141 0.44 -23.60 0.95
CA HIS A 141 1.12 -24.80 1.43
C HIS A 141 1.83 -25.48 0.25
N ARG A 142 3.16 -25.33 0.15
CA ARG A 142 3.94 -26.23 -0.71
C ARG A 142 3.68 -27.59 -0.09
N ASP A 143 2.71 -28.28 -0.64
CA ASP A 143 2.47 -29.68 -0.40
C ASP A 143 3.78 -30.39 -0.70
N SER A 144 4.50 -30.64 0.38
CA SER A 144 5.60 -31.57 0.43
C SER A 144 5.06 -32.99 0.25
N SER A 145 4.52 -33.28 -0.93
CA SER A 145 4.17 -34.61 -1.41
C SER A 145 4.35 -34.61 -2.94
N GLY A 146 5.55 -34.78 -3.50
CA GLY A 146 6.73 -35.38 -2.87
C GLY A 146 6.54 -36.84 -2.48
N CYS A 147 5.63 -37.56 -3.16
CA CYS A 147 5.60 -39.02 -3.25
C CYS A 147 5.17 -39.38 -4.67
#